data_AF-A0A931RIQ3-F1
#
_entry.id   AF-A0A931RIQ3-F1
#
_cell.length_a   1.000
_cell.length_b   1.000
_cell.length_c   1.000
_cell.angle_alpha   90.00
_cell.angle_beta   90.00
_cell.angle_gamma   90.00
#
_symmetry.space_group_name_H-M   'P 1'
#
loop_
_entity.id
_entity.type
_entity.pdbx_description
1 polymer ?
#
loop_
_entity_poly.entity_id
_entity_poly.type
_entity_poly.pdbx_seq_one_letter_code
_entity_poly.pdbx_strand_id
1 'polypeptide(L)'
;MTINKAHTWLHVIITFFSCFAKAFVWSIAGLAFATTGGNMLASQRAPFDIIFGIPMVVIGIGFIVHGFVDMSMCAFSPKYNRAVCFFCSNNMHTKA
;
A
#
# COMPACT_ATOMS: atom_id res chain seq x y z
N MET A 1 -4.95 33.94 10.71
CA MET A 1 -4.16 32.76 10.28
C MET A 1 -3.66 32.04 11.53
N THR A 2 -4.51 31.22 12.15
CA THR A 2 -4.17 30.43 13.33
C THR A 2 -4.41 28.97 12.99
N ILE A 3 -3.38 28.35 12.42
CA ILE A 3 -3.33 26.92 12.17
C ILE A 3 -3.26 26.28 13.56
N ASN A 4 -4.39 25.72 14.00
CA ASN A 4 -4.53 25.10 15.30
C ASN A 4 -3.47 23.99 15.43
N LYS A 5 -2.61 24.13 16.44
CA LYS A 5 -1.46 23.24 16.76
C LYS A 5 -1.84 21.79 17.11
N ALA A 6 -3.11 21.40 16.98
CA ALA A 6 -3.58 20.02 17.12
C ALA A 6 -3.32 19.14 15.88
N HIS A 7 -2.57 19.67 14.90
CA HIS A 7 -2.34 19.06 13.59
C HIS A 7 -1.06 18.21 13.49
N THR A 8 -0.37 17.93 14.59
CA THR A 8 1.08 17.64 14.53
C THR A 8 1.51 16.21 14.84
N TRP A 9 0.73 15.41 15.57
CA TRP A 9 1.15 14.04 15.96
C TRP A 9 0.09 12.97 15.70
N LEU A 10 -1.14 13.16 16.20
CA LEU A 10 -2.20 12.15 16.05
C LEU A 10 -2.56 11.92 14.57
N HIS A 11 -2.54 12.97 13.75
CA HIS A 11 -2.71 12.89 12.29
C HIS A 11 -1.58 12.12 11.59
N VAL A 12 -0.33 12.34 12.02
CA VAL A 12 0.84 11.64 11.47
C VAL A 12 0.73 10.15 11.79
N ILE A 13 0.34 9.83 13.03
CA ILE A 13 0.14 8.45 13.49
C ILE A 13 -0.99 7.77 12.70
N ILE A 14 -2.17 8.38 12.58
CA ILE A 14 -3.29 7.80 11.81
C ILE A 14 -2.90 7.58 10.34
N THR A 15 -2.24 8.56 9.73
CA THR A 15 -1.84 8.45 8.32
C THR A 15 -0.83 7.33 8.15
N PHE A 16 0.17 7.25 9.03
CA PHE A 16 1.14 6.17 9.05
C PHE A 16 0.49 4.80 9.22
N PHE A 17 -0.43 4.65 10.19
CA PHE A 17 -1.19 3.41 10.40
C PHE A 17 -2.05 3.04 9.19
N SER A 18 -2.69 4.00 8.53
CA SER A 18 -3.53 3.73 7.36
C SER A 18 -2.71 3.30 6.14
N CYS A 19 -1.55 3.92 5.90
CA CYS A 19 -0.64 3.50 4.83
C CYS A 19 0.00 2.15 5.16
N PHE A 20 0.36 1.91 6.41
CA PHE A 20 0.87 0.61 6.87
C PHE A 20 -0.18 -0.50 6.69
N ALA A 21 -1.43 -0.27 7.09
CA ALA A 21 -2.51 -1.23 6.91
C ALA A 21 -2.76 -1.55 5.43
N LYS A 22 -2.75 -0.55 4.55
CA LYS A 22 -2.86 -0.76 3.10
C LYS A 22 -1.68 -1.56 2.55
N ALA A 23 -0.46 -1.17 2.88
CA ALA A 23 0.76 -1.87 2.44
C ALA A 23 0.77 -3.32 2.94
N PHE A 24 0.30 -3.55 4.17
CA PHE A 24 0.17 -4.88 4.75
C PHE A 24 -0.84 -5.76 4.00
N VAL A 25 -2.02 -5.23 3.66
CA VAL A 25 -3.02 -5.96 2.85
C VAL A 25 -2.46 -6.31 1.47
N TRP A 26 -1.79 -5.37 0.79
CA TRP A 26 -1.15 -5.63 -0.50
C TRP A 26 -0.02 -6.66 -0.40
N SER A 27 0.76 -6.63 0.68
CA SER A 27 1.83 -7.60 0.92
C SER A 27 1.29 -9.00 1.17
N ILE A 28 0.17 -9.14 1.90
CA ILE A 28 -0.50 -10.43 2.07
C ILE A 28 -1.02 -10.96 0.73
N ALA A 29 -1.69 -10.11 -0.05
CA ALA A 29 -2.17 -10.50 -1.38
C ALA A 29 -0.98 -10.92 -2.28
N GLY A 30 0.09 -10.14 -2.31
CA GLY A 30 1.30 -10.45 -3.07
C GLY A 30 1.96 -11.76 -2.63
N LEU A 31 2.02 -12.04 -1.33
CA LEU A 31 2.53 -13.29 -0.79
C LEU A 31 1.67 -14.48 -1.21
N ALA A 32 0.34 -14.35 -1.21
CA ALA A 32 -0.57 -15.38 -1.70
C ALA A 32 -0.31 -15.70 -3.18
N PHE A 33 -0.22 -14.67 -4.04
CA PHE A 33 0.12 -14.84 -5.45
C PHE A 33 1.49 -15.50 -5.66
N ALA A 34 2.51 -15.05 -4.93
CA ALA A 34 3.86 -15.59 -5.06
C ALA A 34 3.96 -17.05 -4.58
N THR A 35 3.27 -17.39 -3.48
CA THR A 35 3.25 -18.77 -2.97
C THR A 35 2.45 -19.71 -3.88
N THR A 36 1.30 -19.27 -4.40
CA THR A 36 0.55 -20.07 -5.39
C THR A 36 1.37 -20.29 -6.66
N GLY A 37 1.96 -19.24 -7.23
CA GLY A 37 2.80 -19.36 -8.43
C GLY A 37 4.05 -20.21 -8.19
N GLY A 38 4.70 -20.07 -7.02
CA GLY A 38 5.85 -20.89 -6.64
C GLY A 38 5.49 -22.37 -6.49
N ASN A 39 4.34 -22.68 -5.88
CA ASN A 39 3.86 -24.06 -5.77
C ASN A 39 3.51 -24.68 -7.14
N MET A 40 2.94 -23.90 -8.06
CA MET A 40 2.72 -24.34 -9.44
C MET A 40 4.05 -24.69 -10.13
N LEU A 41 5.04 -23.80 -10.02
CA LEU A 41 6.38 -24.02 -10.60
C LEU A 41 7.12 -25.21 -9.97
N ALA A 42 6.95 -25.44 -8.67
CA ALA A 42 7.56 -26.57 -7.97
C ALA A 42 6.89 -27.90 -8.31
N SER A 43 5.59 -27.89 -8.59
CA SER A 43 4.83 -29.11 -8.88
C SER A 43 5.10 -29.65 -10.29
N GLN A 44 5.41 -28.79 -11.27
CA GLN A 44 5.66 -29.13 -12.68
C GLN A 44 4.71 -30.21 -13.26
N ARG A 45 3.45 -30.23 -12.81
CA ARG A 45 2.49 -31.29 -13.18
C ARG A 45 1.91 -31.05 -14.56
N ALA A 46 1.85 -29.79 -14.99
CA ALA A 46 1.36 -29.41 -16.30
C ALA A 46 2.34 -28.48 -17.02
N PRO A 47 2.47 -28.55 -18.36
CA PRO A 47 3.28 -27.61 -19.13
C PRO A 47 2.82 -26.15 -18.97
N PHE A 48 1.55 -25.95 -18.61
CA PHE A 48 0.98 -24.64 -18.32
C PHE A 48 1.42 -24.05 -16.97
N ASP A 49 1.97 -24.85 -16.06
CA ASP A 49 2.42 -24.36 -14.74
C ASP A 49 3.53 -23.31 -14.87
N ILE A 50 4.37 -23.40 -15.90
CA ILE A 50 5.40 -22.40 -16.17
C ILE A 50 4.77 -21.11 -16.73
N ILE A 51 3.81 -21.26 -17.64
CA ILE A 51 3.13 -20.14 -18.32
C ILE A 51 2.33 -19.31 -17.32
N PHE A 52 1.67 -19.94 -16.35
CA PHE A 52 0.87 -19.22 -15.34
C PHE A 52 1.63 -18.95 -14.03
N GLY A 53 2.56 -19.83 -13.66
CA GLY A 53 3.32 -19.73 -12.42
C GLY A 53 4.31 -18.56 -12.42
N ILE A 54 5.06 -18.35 -13.50
CA ILE A 54 6.02 -17.23 -13.59
C ILE A 54 5.30 -15.88 -13.46
N PRO A 55 4.24 -15.57 -14.25
CA PRO A 55 3.51 -14.32 -14.09
C PRO A 55 2.93 -14.15 -12.69
N MET A 56 2.38 -15.20 -12.07
CA MET A 56 1.86 -15.11 -10.70
C MET A 56 2.94 -14.73 -9.69
N VAL A 57 4.14 -15.31 -9.79
CA VAL A 57 5.26 -14.96 -8.92
C VAL A 57 5.69 -13.50 -9.13
N VAL A 58 5.82 -13.08 -10.39
CA VAL A 58 6.21 -11.70 -10.73
C VAL A 58 5.18 -10.69 -10.22
N ILE A 59 3.88 -10.97 -10.43
CA ILE A 59 2.78 -10.14 -9.92
C ILE A 59 2.80 -10.10 -8.39
N GLY A 60 3.01 -11.24 -7.73
CA GLY A 60 3.09 -11.33 -6.27
C GLY A 60 4.21 -10.48 -5.69
N ILE A 61 5.42 -10.57 -6.26
CA ILE A 61 6.56 -9.72 -5.88
C ILE A 61 6.26 -8.25 -6.18
N GLY A 62 5.63 -7.96 -7.34
CA GLY A 62 5.22 -6.62 -7.72
C GLY A 62 4.30 -5.94 -6.69
N PHE A 63 3.31 -6.68 -6.16
CA PHE A 63 2.44 -6.17 -5.10
C PHE A 63 3.18 -5.86 -3.80
N ILE A 64 4.16 -6.69 -3.42
CA ILE A 64 4.98 -6.48 -2.23
C ILE A 64 5.82 -5.20 -2.41
N VAL A 65 6.51 -5.07 -3.54
CA VAL A 65 7.33 -3.88 -3.85
C VAL A 65 6.46 -2.62 -3.90
N HIS A 66 5.30 -2.71 -4.54
CA HIS A 66 4.35 -1.59 -4.61
C HIS A 66 3.90 -1.14 -3.21
N GLY A 67 3.59 -2.07 -2.31
CA GLY A 67 3.26 -1.76 -0.93
C GLY A 67 4.38 -1.02 -0.19
N PHE A 68 5.65 -1.42 -0.40
CA PHE A 68 6.80 -0.73 0.18
C PHE A 68 7.00 0.68 -0.40
N VAL A 69 6.83 0.84 -1.71
CA VAL A 69 6.93 2.15 -2.37
C VAL A 69 5.84 3.08 -1.85
N ASP A 70 4.59 2.62 -1.77
CA ASP A 70 3.48 3.40 -1.23
C ASP A 70 3.72 3.81 0.24
N MET A 71 4.25 2.90 1.06
CA MET A 71 4.61 3.21 2.45
C MET A 71 5.70 4.29 2.51
N SER A 72 6.73 4.20 1.66
CA SER A 72 7.80 5.21 1.60
C SER A 72 7.27 6.58 1.14
N MET A 73 6.37 6.60 0.14
CA MET A 73 5.75 7.84 -0.34
C MET A 73 4.84 8.46 0.73
N CYS A 74 4.10 7.65 1.50
CA CYS A 74 3.33 8.16 2.64
C CYS A 74 4.22 8.75 3.75
N ALA A 75 5.39 8.16 4.01
CA ALA A 75 6.30 8.61 5.06
C ALA A 75 7.06 9.90 4.70
N PHE A 76 7.55 10.00 3.45
CA PHE A 76 8.46 11.07 3.03
C PHE A 76 7.80 12.15 2.17
N SER A 77 6.64 11.89 1.55
CA SER A 77 5.99 12.86 0.66
C SER A 77 4.79 13.55 1.34
N PRO A 78 4.89 14.86 1.66
CA PRO A 78 3.76 15.61 2.21
C PRO A 78 2.58 15.71 1.23
N LYS A 79 2.80 15.49 -0.07
CA LYS A 79 1.74 15.48 -1.10
C LYS A 79 0.86 14.23 -1.01
N TYR A 80 1.44 13.06 -0.73
CA TYR A 80 0.68 11.81 -0.55
C TYR A 80 -0.04 11.77 0.80
N ASN A 81 0.61 12.28 1.85
CA ASN A 81 0.01 12.43 3.19
C ASN A 81 -1.26 13.31 3.16
N ARG A 82 -1.28 14.38 2.35
CA ARG A 82 -2.45 15.24 2.17
C ARG A 82 -3.65 14.55 1.51
N ALA A 83 -3.43 13.62 0.58
CA ALA A 83 -4.52 12.92 -0.10
C ALA A 83 -5.27 11.94 0.83
N VAL A 84 -4.57 11.38 1.82
CA VAL A 84 -5.17 10.55 2.88
C VAL A 84 -5.85 11.42 3.96
N CYS A 85 -5.42 12.67 4.11
CA CYS A 85 -6.02 13.66 5.00
C CYS A 85 -7.30 14.30 4.42
N PHE A 86 -8.33 13.48 4.11
CA PHE A 86 -9.66 13.93 3.67
C PHE A 86 -10.28 14.98 4.62
N PHE A 87 -9.98 14.88 5.92
CA PHE A 87 -10.50 15.78 6.96
C PHE A 87 -9.87 17.19 6.99
N CYS A 88 -8.70 17.40 6.37
CA CYS A 88 -8.13 18.75 6.24
C CYS A 88 -8.83 19.56 5.14
N SER A 89 -9.37 18.90 4.13
CA SER A 89 -10.06 19.54 3.00
C SER A 89 -11.46 20.03 3.41
N ASN A 90 -12.18 19.26 4.24
CA ASN A 90 -13.54 19.62 4.65
C ASN A 90 -13.63 20.82 5.62
N ASN A 91 -12.52 21.26 6.22
CA ASN A 91 -12.48 22.45 7.09
C ASN A 91 -12.14 23.75 6.34
N MET A 92 -11.87 23.69 5.03
CA MET A 92 -11.69 24.91 4.20
C MET A 92 -13.01 25.44 3.62
N HIS A 93 -14.07 24.64 3.60
CA HIS A 93 -15.36 25.04 3.01
C HIS A 93 -16.38 25.60 4.03
N THR A 94 -16.11 25.51 5.33
CA THR A 94 -16.99 26.03 6.41
C THR A 94 -16.57 27.40 6.94
N LYS A 95 -15.65 28.08 6.25
CA LYS A 95 -15.31 29.49 6.51
C LYS A 95 -15.56 30.32 5.25
N ALA A 96 -16.83 30.40 4.86
CA ALA A 96 -17.35 31.48 4.01
C ALA A 96 -18.34 32.27 4.86
#